data_AF-A0A957HM11-F1
#
_entry.id   AF-A0A957HM11-F1
#
_cell.length_a   1.000
_cell.length_b   1.000
_cell.length_c   1.000
_cell.angle_alpha   90.00
_cell.angle_beta   90.00
_cell.angle_gamma   90.00
#
_symmetry.space_group_name_H-M   'P 1'
#
loop_
_entity.id
_entity.type
_entity.pdbx_description
1 polymer ?
#
loop_
_entity_poly.entity_id
_entity_poly.type
_entity_poly.pdbx_seq_one_letter_code
_entity_poly.pdbx_strand_id
1 'polypeptide(L)'
;MKKADRTALIALPIIILVGLGIALAGGQGGSLVFGIPLFAFAVGLAFLIQWLAFIPAFALQSEKFFDITGSMTYISVAAIAVLLSPEIDGRSLLLLGLVVIWAGRLGVFLFRRVHKVGKDSRFDEIKPSFFRFLMTWTLQGLWVTFTVAAALAAITTNVRQELGWVALIGFLVWLFGFGVEVVADNQKNRFRENPA
;
A
#
# COMPACT_ATOMS: atom_id res chain seq x y z
N MET A 1 8.03 6.17 -30.31
CA MET A 1 7.58 5.60 -29.02
C MET A 1 8.45 4.40 -28.67
N LYS A 2 9.14 4.41 -27.52
CA LYS A 2 10.10 3.34 -27.17
C LYS A 2 9.32 2.05 -26.84
N LYS A 3 9.94 0.87 -26.98
CA LYS A 3 9.32 -0.43 -26.64
C LYS A 3 8.74 -0.42 -25.22
N ALA A 4 9.47 0.16 -24.27
CA ALA A 4 9.05 0.28 -22.88
C ALA A 4 7.77 1.12 -22.69
N ASP A 5 7.56 2.15 -23.51
CA ASP A 5 6.34 2.99 -23.44
C ASP A 5 5.13 2.22 -23.97
N ARG A 6 5.30 1.39 -25.02
CA ARG A 6 4.26 0.48 -25.51
C ARG A 6 3.85 -0.53 -24.44
N THR A 7 4.83 -1.11 -23.75
CA THR A 7 4.57 -2.03 -22.63
C THR A 7 3.80 -1.33 -21.52
N ALA A 8 4.17 -0.09 -21.15
CA ALA A 8 3.46 0.67 -20.13
C ALA A 8 2.00 0.96 -20.50
N LEU A 9 1.74 1.30 -21.76
CA LEU A 9 0.38 1.54 -22.27
C LEU A 9 -0.51 0.29 -22.22
N ILE A 10 0.07 -0.91 -22.40
CA ILE A 10 -0.66 -2.18 -22.28
C ILE A 10 -0.82 -2.58 -20.80
N ALA A 11 0.22 -2.37 -19.99
CA ALA A 11 0.21 -2.74 -18.57
C ALA A 11 -0.77 -1.89 -17.74
N LEU A 12 -0.89 -0.60 -18.02
CA LEU A 12 -1.79 0.31 -17.31
C LEU A 12 -3.24 -0.19 -17.21
N PRO A 13 -3.95 -0.47 -18.31
CA PRO A 13 -5.32 -0.98 -18.24
C PRO A 13 -5.38 -2.33 -17.53
N ILE A 14 -4.38 -3.21 -17.69
CA ILE A 14 -4.34 -4.50 -16.99
C ILE A 14 -4.26 -4.29 -15.48
N ILE A 15 -3.37 -3.42 -15.00
CA ILE A 15 -3.21 -3.12 -13.56
C ILE A 15 -4.53 -2.57 -12.99
N ILE A 16 -5.20 -1.68 -13.72
CA ILE A 16 -6.49 -1.11 -13.32
C ILE A 16 -7.57 -2.19 -13.29
N LEU A 17 -7.65 -3.06 -14.30
CA LEU A 17 -8.61 -4.16 -14.35
C LEU A 17 -8.40 -5.17 -13.21
N VAL A 18 -7.15 -5.47 -12.86
CA VAL A 18 -6.85 -6.32 -11.71
C VAL A 18 -7.27 -5.62 -10.41
N GLY A 19 -6.99 -4.32 -10.26
CA GLY A 19 -7.45 -3.53 -9.11
C GLY A 19 -8.97 -3.51 -8.98
N LEU A 20 -9.68 -3.34 -10.09
CA LEU A 20 -11.16 -3.44 -10.15
C LEU A 20 -11.65 -4.85 -9.79
N GLY A 21 -10.98 -5.89 -10.27
CA GLY A 21 -11.28 -7.27 -9.90
C GLY A 21 -11.16 -7.52 -8.39
N ILE A 22 -10.09 -7.00 -7.77
CA ILE A 22 -9.91 -7.07 -6.31
C ILE A 22 -11.01 -6.26 -5.60
N ALA A 23 -11.33 -5.05 -6.07
CA ALA A 23 -12.38 -4.21 -5.50
C ALA A 23 -13.76 -4.90 -5.54
N LEU A 24 -14.10 -5.54 -6.66
CA LEU A 24 -15.34 -6.28 -6.82
C LEU A 24 -15.37 -7.54 -5.93
N ALA A 25 -14.29 -8.31 -5.91
CA ALA A 25 -14.21 -9.53 -5.10
C ALA A 25 -14.25 -9.22 -3.59
N GLY A 26 -13.45 -8.26 -3.13
CA GLY A 26 -13.39 -7.87 -1.72
C GLY A 26 -14.59 -7.05 -1.25
N GLY A 27 -15.35 -6.44 -2.16
CA GLY A 27 -16.58 -5.72 -1.84
C GLY A 27 -17.79 -6.61 -1.55
N GLN A 28 -17.73 -7.91 -1.83
CA GLN A 28 -18.85 -8.82 -1.63
C GLN A 28 -19.12 -9.02 -0.13
N GLY A 29 -20.38 -8.79 0.29
CA GLY A 29 -20.81 -8.98 1.68
C GLY A 29 -20.26 -7.94 2.67
N GLY A 30 -19.63 -6.86 2.17
CA GLY A 30 -19.12 -5.75 2.99
C GLY A 30 -20.17 -4.66 3.26
N SER A 31 -19.81 -3.73 4.13
CA SER A 31 -20.59 -2.52 4.39
C SER A 31 -20.62 -1.60 3.16
N LEU A 32 -21.67 -0.81 3.04
CA LEU A 32 -21.83 0.17 1.98
C LEU A 32 -21.55 1.59 2.50
N VAL A 33 -20.89 2.38 1.68
CA VAL A 33 -20.64 3.81 1.89
C VAL A 33 -21.01 4.55 0.63
N PHE A 34 -21.85 5.57 0.72
CA PHE A 34 -22.37 6.32 -0.45
C PHE A 34 -22.94 5.43 -1.58
N GLY A 35 -23.49 4.26 -1.24
CA GLY A 35 -24.06 3.31 -2.21
C GLY A 35 -23.05 2.37 -2.88
N ILE A 36 -21.77 2.42 -2.51
CA ILE A 36 -20.72 1.51 -3.00
C ILE A 36 -20.10 0.69 -1.86
N PRO A 37 -19.60 -0.53 -2.09
CA PRO A 37 -18.90 -1.30 -1.07
C PRO A 37 -17.70 -0.52 -0.50
N LEU A 38 -17.60 -0.44 0.82
CA LEU A 38 -16.54 0.31 1.51
C LEU A 38 -15.15 -0.22 1.14
N PHE A 39 -15.01 -1.53 0.94
CA PHE A 39 -13.79 -2.14 0.40
C PHE A 39 -13.42 -1.54 -0.97
N ALA A 40 -14.37 -1.49 -1.90
CA ALA A 40 -14.15 -0.95 -3.24
C ALA A 40 -13.84 0.55 -3.19
N PHE A 41 -14.48 1.29 -2.29
CA PHE A 41 -14.15 2.70 -2.03
C PHE A 41 -12.69 2.86 -1.57
N ALA A 42 -12.22 2.03 -0.62
CA ALA A 42 -10.85 2.05 -0.14
C ALA A 42 -9.84 1.72 -1.26
N VAL A 43 -10.15 0.77 -2.15
CA VAL A 43 -9.34 0.48 -3.34
C VAL A 43 -9.30 1.70 -4.28
N GLY A 44 -10.45 2.28 -4.59
CA GLY A 44 -10.52 3.49 -5.43
C GLY A 44 -9.70 4.65 -4.84
N LEU A 45 -9.77 4.83 -3.53
CA LEU A 45 -8.97 5.81 -2.81
C LEU A 45 -7.46 5.53 -2.91
N ALA A 46 -7.05 4.26 -2.83
CA ALA A 46 -5.64 3.88 -2.99
C ALA A 46 -5.09 4.35 -4.34
N PHE A 47 -5.80 4.06 -5.43
CA PHE A 47 -5.42 4.48 -6.78
C PHE A 47 -5.47 6.00 -6.94
N LEU A 48 -6.50 6.65 -6.40
CA LEU A 48 -6.66 8.10 -6.45
C LEU A 48 -5.47 8.81 -5.81
N ILE A 49 -5.04 8.37 -4.61
CA ILE A 49 -3.87 8.94 -3.93
C ILE A 49 -2.61 8.83 -4.81
N GLN A 50 -2.40 7.68 -5.47
CA GLN A 50 -1.23 7.51 -6.34
C GLN A 50 -1.29 8.38 -7.59
N TRP A 51 -2.45 8.50 -8.21
CA TRP A 51 -2.60 9.35 -9.39
C TRP A 51 -2.47 10.84 -9.05
N LEU A 52 -2.97 11.28 -7.90
CA LEU A 52 -2.78 12.63 -7.42
C LEU A 52 -1.30 12.91 -7.09
N ALA A 53 -0.59 11.97 -6.47
CA ALA A 53 0.83 12.11 -6.17
C ALA A 53 1.72 12.06 -7.43
N PHE A 54 1.30 11.31 -8.45
CA PHE A 54 1.99 11.28 -9.75
C PHE A 54 2.10 12.66 -10.41
N ILE A 55 1.07 13.51 -10.31
CA ILE A 55 1.02 14.82 -10.97
C ILE A 55 2.22 15.71 -10.56
N PRO A 56 2.43 16.05 -9.26
CA PRO A 56 3.60 16.82 -8.85
C PRO A 56 4.90 16.02 -9.03
N ALA A 57 4.87 14.68 -8.98
CA ALA A 57 6.07 13.87 -9.15
C ALA A 57 6.62 14.00 -10.58
N PHE A 58 5.72 13.96 -11.56
CA PHE A 58 6.07 14.09 -12.96
C PHE A 58 6.43 15.54 -13.30
N ALA A 59 5.71 16.53 -12.74
CA ALA A 59 6.05 17.94 -12.94
C ALA A 59 7.45 18.29 -12.39
N LEU A 60 7.80 17.77 -11.22
CA LEU A 60 9.09 18.00 -10.56
C LEU A 60 10.17 17.00 -10.99
N GLN A 61 9.83 16.02 -11.83
CA GLN A 61 10.71 14.91 -12.23
C GLN A 61 11.43 14.26 -11.02
N SER A 62 10.66 13.99 -9.96
CA SER A 62 11.16 13.57 -8.65
C SER A 62 10.44 12.33 -8.14
N GLU A 63 11.21 11.35 -7.69
CA GLU A 63 10.77 10.11 -7.05
C GLU A 63 10.85 10.16 -5.51
N LYS A 64 11.34 11.27 -4.95
CA LYS A 64 11.71 11.35 -3.52
C LYS A 64 10.59 11.01 -2.55
N PHE A 65 9.35 11.23 -2.96
CA PHE A 65 8.17 10.95 -2.13
C PHE A 65 7.40 9.70 -2.58
N PHE A 66 7.91 8.93 -3.54
CA PHE A 66 7.25 7.70 -3.98
C PHE A 66 7.04 6.71 -2.83
N ASP A 67 8.08 6.44 -2.04
CA ASP A 67 8.01 5.48 -0.92
C ASP A 67 7.13 5.99 0.24
N ILE A 68 7.18 7.29 0.55
CA ILE A 68 6.38 7.87 1.63
C ILE A 68 4.90 7.97 1.24
N THR A 69 4.58 8.27 -0.02
CA THR A 69 3.21 8.23 -0.53
C THR A 69 2.64 6.83 -0.38
N GLY A 70 3.35 5.79 -0.81
CA GLY A 70 2.87 4.41 -0.65
C GLY A 70 2.55 4.07 0.81
N SER A 71 3.42 4.46 1.74
CA SER A 71 3.24 4.25 3.18
C SER A 71 2.04 5.01 3.74
N MET A 72 1.87 6.26 3.33
CA MET A 72 0.69 7.07 3.68
C MET A 72 -0.59 6.49 3.09
N THR A 73 -0.55 5.91 1.89
CA THR A 73 -1.73 5.28 1.29
C THR A 73 -2.20 4.10 2.15
N TYR A 74 -1.31 3.22 2.63
CA TYR A 74 -1.68 2.13 3.54
C TYR A 74 -2.42 2.64 4.78
N ILE A 75 -1.85 3.65 5.44
CA ILE A 75 -2.40 4.21 6.67
C ILE A 75 -3.75 4.87 6.38
N SER A 76 -3.84 5.68 5.32
CA SER A 76 -5.06 6.39 4.95
C SER A 76 -6.20 5.45 4.61
N VAL A 77 -5.98 4.43 3.77
CA VAL A 77 -7.06 3.51 3.36
C VAL A 77 -7.53 2.65 4.53
N ALA A 78 -6.63 2.20 5.40
CA ALA A 78 -7.01 1.44 6.60
C ALA A 78 -7.76 2.32 7.61
N ALA A 79 -7.28 3.54 7.87
CA ALA A 79 -7.93 4.47 8.80
C ALA A 79 -9.32 4.86 8.30
N ILE A 80 -9.45 5.21 7.01
CA ILE A 80 -10.75 5.56 6.41
C ILE A 80 -11.70 4.37 6.42
N ALA A 81 -11.21 3.14 6.15
CA ALA A 81 -12.04 1.94 6.24
C ALA A 81 -12.57 1.71 7.67
N VAL A 82 -11.79 1.99 8.72
CA VAL A 82 -12.28 1.91 10.10
C VAL A 82 -13.28 3.03 10.41
N LEU A 83 -12.95 4.28 10.06
CA LEU A 83 -13.80 5.44 10.35
C LEU A 83 -15.15 5.40 9.65
N LEU A 84 -15.20 4.79 8.47
CA LEU A 84 -16.41 4.63 7.67
C LEU A 84 -17.09 3.26 7.88
N SER A 85 -16.52 2.38 8.71
CA SER A 85 -17.18 1.14 9.09
C SER A 85 -18.39 1.48 9.96
N PRO A 86 -19.54 0.78 9.80
CA PRO A 86 -20.74 1.06 10.60
C PRO A 86 -20.51 0.99 12.11
N GLU A 87 -19.59 0.13 12.53
CA GLU A 87 -19.20 -0.05 13.93
C GLU A 87 -17.68 -0.24 14.02
N ILE A 88 -17.07 0.40 15.01
CA ILE A 88 -15.65 0.27 15.31
C ILE A 88 -15.50 -0.80 16.40
N ASP A 89 -15.10 -2.01 16.00
CA ASP A 89 -14.85 -3.13 16.90
C ASP A 89 -13.36 -3.30 17.23
N GLY A 90 -13.05 -4.09 18.28
CA GLY A 90 -11.66 -4.33 18.69
C GLY A 90 -10.79 -4.99 17.61
N ARG A 91 -11.39 -5.77 16.69
CA ARG A 91 -10.71 -6.39 15.57
C ARG A 91 -10.25 -5.36 14.54
N SER A 92 -11.11 -4.40 14.20
CA SER A 92 -10.81 -3.33 13.26
C SER A 92 -9.70 -2.41 13.78
N LEU A 93 -9.73 -2.10 15.09
CA LEU A 93 -8.68 -1.32 15.76
C LEU A 93 -7.35 -2.08 15.83
N LEU A 94 -7.39 -3.38 16.13
CA LEU A 94 -6.20 -4.23 16.09
C LEU A 94 -5.56 -4.20 14.69
N LEU A 95 -6.33 -4.49 13.65
CA LEU A 95 -5.84 -4.51 12.27
C LEU A 95 -5.29 -3.15 11.82
N LEU A 96 -5.97 -2.06 12.17
CA LEU A 96 -5.47 -0.71 11.92
C LEU A 96 -4.13 -0.48 12.61
N GLY A 97 -4.01 -0.87 13.88
CA GLY A 97 -2.76 -0.77 14.63
C GLY A 97 -1.61 -1.53 13.96
N LEU A 98 -1.86 -2.77 13.53
CA LEU A 98 -0.87 -3.59 12.82
C LEU A 98 -0.44 -2.94 11.50
N VAL A 99 -1.38 -2.43 10.71
CA VAL A 99 -1.08 -1.73 9.45
C VAL A 99 -0.27 -0.46 9.70
N VAL A 100 -0.65 0.35 10.70
CA VAL A 100 0.05 1.60 11.03
C VAL A 100 1.48 1.33 11.51
N ILE A 101 1.67 0.34 12.40
CA ILE A 101 3.00 -0.04 12.90
C ILE A 101 3.88 -0.50 11.74
N TRP A 102 3.38 -1.40 10.90
CA TRP A 102 4.14 -1.94 9.78
C TRP A 102 4.45 -0.88 8.72
N ALA A 103 3.43 -0.17 8.23
CA ALA A 103 3.58 0.83 7.17
C ALA A 103 4.43 2.03 7.65
N GLY A 104 4.26 2.46 8.90
CA GLY A 104 5.08 3.50 9.50
C GLY A 104 6.55 3.09 9.57
N ARG A 105 6.84 1.88 10.04
CA ARG A 105 8.20 1.35 10.12
C ARG A 105 8.85 1.22 8.75
N LEU A 106 8.16 0.58 7.79
CA LEU A 106 8.65 0.39 6.43
C LEU A 106 8.85 1.73 5.71
N GLY A 107 7.87 2.64 5.82
CA GLY A 107 7.92 3.96 5.20
C GLY A 107 9.07 4.82 5.72
N VAL A 108 9.28 4.86 7.03
CA VAL A 108 10.41 5.58 7.63
C VAL A 108 11.74 4.99 7.17
N PHE A 109 11.85 3.66 7.10
CA PHE A 109 13.07 3.01 6.63
C PHE A 109 13.39 3.36 5.17
N LEU A 110 12.40 3.24 4.28
CA LEU A 110 12.56 3.53 2.85
C LEU A 110 12.85 5.02 2.60
N PHE A 111 12.12 5.91 3.28
CA PHE A 111 12.31 7.36 3.15
C PHE A 111 13.72 7.79 3.60
N ARG A 112 14.19 7.28 4.75
CA ARG A 112 15.57 7.53 5.23
C ARG A 112 16.61 7.05 4.23
N ARG A 113 16.39 5.90 3.59
CA ARG A 113 17.29 5.36 2.56
C ARG A 113 17.37 6.28 1.35
N VAL A 114 16.23 6.72 0.81
CA VAL A 114 16.19 7.61 -0.36
C VAL A 114 16.85 8.96 -0.04
N HIS A 115 16.65 9.50 1.17
CA HIS A 115 17.33 10.73 1.59
C HIS A 115 18.86 10.56 1.75
N LYS A 116 19.32 9.42 2.28
CA LYS A 116 20.77 9.15 2.44
C LYS A 116 21.49 8.95 1.11
N VAL A 117 20.86 8.27 0.15
CA VAL A 117 21.43 7.99 -1.19
C VAL A 117 21.19 9.15 -2.17
N GLY A 118 20.21 10.02 -1.87
CA GLY A 118 19.87 11.24 -2.62
C GLY A 118 18.95 11.02 -3.81
N LYS A 119 19.11 9.89 -4.52
CA LYS A 119 18.34 9.51 -5.71
C LYS A 119 18.27 7.99 -5.86
N ASP A 120 17.20 7.49 -6.45
CA ASP A 120 17.12 6.09 -6.89
C ASP A 120 17.39 5.99 -8.39
N SER A 121 18.53 5.41 -8.77
CA SER A 121 18.97 5.31 -10.16
C SER A 121 17.99 4.55 -11.07
N ARG A 122 17.13 3.70 -10.51
CA ARG A 122 16.09 2.97 -11.26
C ARG A 122 15.05 3.92 -11.87
N PHE A 123 14.84 5.07 -11.25
CA PHE A 123 13.86 6.06 -11.71
C PHE A 123 14.39 6.98 -12.81
N ASP A 124 15.69 6.98 -13.07
CA ASP A 124 16.35 7.88 -14.03
C ASP A 124 15.80 7.72 -15.45
N GLU A 125 15.55 6.48 -15.85
CA GLU A 125 14.99 6.17 -17.16
C GLU A 125 13.45 6.21 -17.18
N ILE A 126 12.82 6.17 -16.01
CA ILE A 126 11.36 6.04 -15.86
C ILE A 126 10.71 7.43 -15.86
N LYS A 127 11.20 8.37 -15.03
CA LYS A 127 10.60 9.70 -14.81
C LYS A 127 10.39 10.52 -16.09
N PRO A 128 11.31 10.51 -17.08
CA PRO A 128 11.10 11.29 -18.30
C PRO A 128 9.95 10.78 -19.18
N SER A 129 9.55 9.51 -19.02
CA SER A 129 8.42 8.94 -19.78
C SER A 129 7.15 9.01 -18.96
N PHE A 130 6.17 9.79 -19.45
CA PHE A 130 4.87 9.94 -18.83
C PHE A 130 4.20 8.58 -18.53
N PHE A 131 4.09 7.71 -19.53
CA PHE A 131 3.39 6.43 -19.38
C PHE A 131 4.14 5.45 -18.47
N ARG A 132 5.48 5.38 -18.56
CA ARG A 132 6.26 4.50 -17.69
C ARG A 132 6.19 4.95 -16.23
N PHE A 133 6.24 6.27 -16.01
CA PHE A 133 6.15 6.79 -14.65
C PHE A 133 4.75 6.61 -14.10
N LEU A 134 3.69 6.97 -14.85
CA LEU A 134 2.30 6.72 -14.45
C LEU A 134 2.02 5.25 -14.14
N MET A 135 2.57 4.33 -14.95
CA MET A 135 2.49 2.89 -14.70
C MET A 135 3.10 2.51 -13.35
N THR A 136 4.22 3.12 -12.97
CA THR A 136 4.89 2.84 -11.69
C THR A 136 4.04 3.27 -10.49
N TRP A 137 3.42 4.46 -10.56
CA TRP A 137 2.46 4.93 -9.54
C TRP A 137 1.18 4.09 -9.50
N THR A 138 0.66 3.70 -10.66
CA THR A 138 -0.54 2.85 -10.74
C THR A 138 -0.26 1.45 -10.19
N LEU A 139 0.92 0.90 -10.47
CA LEU A 139 1.36 -0.39 -9.91
C LEU A 139 1.53 -0.30 -8.39
N GLN A 140 2.01 0.83 -7.86
CA GLN A 140 2.05 1.04 -6.41
C GLN A 140 0.66 1.02 -5.79
N GLY A 141 -0.34 1.61 -6.44
CA GLY A 141 -1.74 1.58 -5.99
C GLY A 141 -2.31 0.17 -5.94
N LEU A 142 -2.02 -0.64 -6.97
CA LEU A 142 -2.36 -2.05 -6.99
C LEU A 142 -1.63 -2.84 -5.89
N TRP A 143 -0.33 -2.57 -5.69
CA TRP A 143 0.47 -3.22 -4.67
C TRP A 143 -0.07 -2.95 -3.26
N VAL A 144 -0.39 -1.69 -2.96
CA VAL A 144 -1.03 -1.29 -1.70
C VAL A 144 -2.36 -2.04 -1.52
N THR A 145 -3.20 -2.02 -2.55
CA THR A 145 -4.51 -2.69 -2.54
C THR A 145 -4.37 -4.18 -2.22
N PHE A 146 -3.49 -4.88 -2.94
CA PHE A 146 -3.34 -6.33 -2.82
C PHE A 146 -2.84 -6.74 -1.43
N THR A 147 -1.85 -6.02 -0.90
CA THR A 147 -1.22 -6.35 0.38
C THR A 147 -2.11 -6.00 1.58
N VAL A 148 -2.90 -4.93 1.51
CA VAL A 148 -3.85 -4.55 2.57
C VAL A 148 -5.22 -5.21 2.44
N ALA A 149 -5.48 -5.95 1.35
CA ALA A 149 -6.79 -6.53 1.04
C ALA A 149 -7.36 -7.38 2.18
N ALA A 150 -6.55 -8.27 2.79
CA ALA A 150 -7.02 -9.12 3.88
C ALA A 150 -7.46 -8.29 5.11
N ALA A 151 -6.71 -7.24 5.45
CA ALA A 151 -7.06 -6.33 6.53
C ALA A 151 -8.33 -5.55 6.19
N LEU A 152 -8.43 -4.99 4.98
CA LEU A 152 -9.63 -4.28 4.53
C LEU A 152 -10.87 -5.18 4.57
N ALA A 153 -10.79 -6.41 4.07
CA ALA A 153 -11.93 -7.34 4.08
C ALA A 153 -12.45 -7.61 5.50
N ALA A 154 -11.55 -7.76 6.47
CA ALA A 154 -11.90 -7.97 7.87
C ALA A 154 -12.40 -6.69 8.59
N ILE A 155 -11.99 -5.50 8.14
CA ILE A 155 -12.45 -4.20 8.66
C ILE A 155 -13.84 -3.84 8.10
N THR A 156 -14.08 -4.11 6.82
CA THR A 156 -15.27 -3.65 6.09
C THR A 156 -16.40 -4.68 6.05
N THR A 157 -16.20 -5.89 6.61
CA THR A 157 -17.26 -6.90 6.66
C THR A 157 -18.39 -6.50 7.60
N ASN A 158 -19.63 -6.86 7.25
CA ASN A 158 -20.78 -6.75 8.17
C ASN A 158 -20.81 -7.91 9.19
N VAL A 159 -20.00 -8.95 9.01
CA VAL A 159 -19.94 -10.10 9.94
C VAL A 159 -18.98 -9.78 11.07
N ARG A 160 -19.56 -9.50 12.25
CA ARG A 160 -18.83 -9.20 13.46
C ARG A 160 -18.48 -10.49 14.20
N GLN A 161 -17.22 -10.59 14.60
CA GLN A 161 -16.72 -11.66 15.47
C GLN A 161 -15.81 -11.04 16.51
N GLU A 162 -15.94 -11.51 17.74
CA GLU A 162 -15.08 -11.08 18.84
C GLU A 162 -13.63 -11.53 18.62
N LEU A 163 -12.72 -10.91 19.37
CA LEU A 163 -11.31 -11.30 19.39
C LEU A 163 -11.15 -12.65 20.07
N GLY A 164 -11.28 -13.73 19.30
CA GLY A 164 -11.05 -15.10 19.75
C GLY A 164 -9.63 -15.61 19.50
N TRP A 165 -9.46 -16.93 19.67
CA TRP A 165 -8.18 -17.62 19.47
C TRP A 165 -7.56 -17.44 18.08
N VAL A 166 -8.39 -17.31 17.03
CA VAL A 166 -7.91 -17.06 15.66
C VAL A 166 -7.22 -15.69 15.56
N ALA A 167 -7.78 -14.65 16.21
CA ALA A 167 -7.16 -13.34 16.24
C ALA A 167 -5.84 -13.34 17.02
N LEU A 168 -5.77 -14.10 18.13
CA LEU A 168 -4.55 -14.27 18.90
C LEU A 168 -3.46 -14.97 18.06
N ILE A 169 -3.78 -16.09 17.41
CA ILE A 169 -2.83 -16.81 16.55
C ILE A 169 -2.36 -15.92 15.41
N GLY A 170 -3.28 -15.22 14.74
CA GLY A 170 -2.94 -14.28 13.68
C GLY A 170 -2.02 -13.15 14.15
N PHE A 171 -2.28 -12.60 15.34
CA PHE A 171 -1.42 -11.60 15.96
C PHE A 171 -0.02 -12.14 16.29
N LEU A 172 0.09 -13.36 16.82
CA LEU A 172 1.39 -13.98 17.12
C LEU A 172 2.20 -14.26 15.85
N VAL A 173 1.54 -14.74 14.78
CA VAL A 173 2.17 -14.94 13.47
C VAL A 173 2.66 -13.61 12.90
N TRP A 174 1.83 -12.56 12.99
CA TRP A 174 2.21 -11.21 12.57
C TRP A 174 3.41 -10.70 13.37
N LEU A 175 3.41 -10.86 14.69
CA LEU A 175 4.48 -10.40 15.57
C LEU A 175 5.81 -11.10 15.26
N PHE A 176 5.76 -12.41 15.01
CA PHE A 176 6.93 -13.18 14.58
C PHE A 176 7.46 -12.68 13.23
N GLY A 177 6.60 -12.53 12.22
CA GLY A 177 6.98 -12.04 10.90
C GLY A 177 7.57 -10.64 10.95
N PHE A 178 6.94 -9.72 11.70
CA PHE A 178 7.43 -8.37 11.94
C PHE A 178 8.81 -8.39 12.62
N GLY A 179 9.00 -9.25 13.63
CA GLY A 179 10.28 -9.43 14.30
C GLY A 179 11.39 -9.87 13.35
N VAL A 180 11.11 -10.86 12.50
CA VAL A 180 12.05 -11.33 11.47
C VAL A 180 12.41 -10.21 10.50
N GLU A 181 11.42 -9.44 10.03
CA GLU A 181 11.63 -8.31 9.11
C GLU A 181 12.55 -7.24 9.73
N VAL A 182 12.30 -6.89 11.00
CA VAL A 182 13.10 -5.92 11.75
C VAL A 182 14.54 -6.39 11.92
N VAL A 183 14.75 -7.65 12.30
CA VAL A 183 16.09 -8.22 12.47
C VAL A 183 16.84 -8.25 11.14
N ALA A 184 16.20 -8.71 10.07
CA ALA A 184 16.83 -8.84 8.75
C ALA A 184 17.26 -7.48 8.17
N ASP A 185 16.44 -6.45 8.30
CA ASP A 185 16.81 -5.11 7.84
C ASP A 185 17.94 -4.49 8.67
N ASN A 186 17.94 -4.71 9.98
CA ASN A 186 19.03 -4.25 10.84
C ASN A 186 20.36 -4.92 10.49
N GLN A 187 20.33 -6.24 10.21
CA GLN A 187 21.50 -6.97 9.74
C GLN A 187 22.00 -6.44 8.40
N LYS A 188 21.09 -6.22 7.43
CA LYS A 188 21.42 -5.67 6.11
C LYS A 188 22.02 -4.26 6.21
N ASN A 189 21.48 -3.41 7.08
CA ASN A 189 22.00 -2.05 7.27
C ASN A 189 23.41 -2.08 7.88
N ARG A 190 23.64 -2.90 8.92
CA ARG A 190 24.96 -3.06 9.55
C ARG A 190 26.00 -3.56 8.55
N PHE A 191 25.67 -4.56 7.73
CA PHE A 191 26.57 -5.08 6.71
C PHE A 191 26.95 -4.01 5.67
N ARG A 192 26.00 -3.16 5.26
CA ARG A 192 26.28 -2.07 4.30
C ARG A 192 27.12 -0.95 4.88
N GLU A 193 27.04 -0.70 6.18
CA GLU A 193 27.82 0.34 6.86
C GLU A 193 29.24 -0.12 7.18
N ASN A 194 29.45 -1.42 7.35
CA ASN A 194 30.77 -2.02 7.52
C ASN A 194 30.88 -3.33 6.71
N PRO A 195 31.07 -3.23 5.38
CA PRO A 195 31.34 -4.40 4.56
C PRO A 195 32.78 -4.83 4.85
N ALA A 196 32.92 -5.91 5.61
CA ALA A 196 34.20 -6.57 5.80
C ALA A 196 34.80 -7.01 4.45
#